data_AF-A0A8C8F464-F1
#
_entry.id   AF-A0A8C8F464-F1
#
_cell.length_a   1.000
_cell.length_b   1.000
_cell.length_c   1.000
_cell.angle_alpha   90.00
_cell.angle_beta   90.00
_cell.angle_gamma   90.00
#
_symmetry.space_group_name_H-M   'P 1'
#
loop_
_entity.id
_entity.type
_entity.pdbx_description
1 polymer ?
#
loop_
_entity_poly.entity_id
_entity_poly.type
_entity_poly.pdbx_seq_one_letter_code
_entity_poly.pdbx_strand_id
1 'polypeptide(L)'
;MDSLGEGGSSIQGGPVEERKEKVPSPHLSQLVVLTASETLYGLAQRVVATESLVFLAEQFESLQSHLDTMMPAAKKPFLQQFYSQVSHELRKPICWVVAAKALDYEQMLLLMAAVKWDIREIMSQHNVYVDVLLNEFEEFNKRLGDVSRHVRVPLPVSNVLWEHCIRLANRTLVEGYGNVKKCSTEGRALMQLDFQQFLMKLEKLTDMRHSVHNMCTSVCLSHKEYSMKQLANLVHVCLSSHINKNARHKLLAAIDDIDRPKR
;
A
#
# COMPACT_ATOMS: atom_id res chain seq x y z
N MET A 1 7.88 50.69 -72.83
CA MET A 1 8.32 51.99 -72.30
C MET A 1 8.47 51.81 -70.80
N ASP A 2 9.71 51.48 -70.45
CA ASP A 2 10.50 51.72 -69.23
C ASP A 2 9.83 52.53 -68.10
N SER A 3 10.06 52.29 -66.81
CA SER A 3 11.35 51.97 -66.16
C SER A 3 11.18 51.40 -64.75
N LEU A 4 12.23 50.70 -64.33
CA LEU A 4 12.54 50.15 -63.00
C LEU A 4 12.60 51.19 -61.87
N GLY A 5 12.36 50.72 -60.64
CA GLY A 5 12.75 51.38 -59.40
C GLY A 5 12.86 50.38 -58.25
N GLU A 6 14.08 49.92 -57.97
CA GLU A 6 14.45 49.21 -56.74
C GLU A 6 14.40 50.15 -55.53
N GLY A 7 14.05 49.61 -54.37
CA GLY A 7 14.12 50.33 -53.09
C GLY A 7 13.79 49.40 -51.93
N GLY A 8 14.79 48.67 -51.44
CA GLY A 8 14.66 47.80 -50.27
C GLY A 8 14.38 48.58 -48.99
N SER A 9 13.60 47.99 -48.10
CA SER A 9 13.62 48.31 -46.67
C SER A 9 13.00 47.19 -45.86
N SER A 10 13.88 46.44 -45.21
CA SER A 10 13.76 45.98 -43.83
C SER A 10 12.54 45.14 -43.45
N ILE A 11 12.78 43.83 -43.46
CA ILE A 11 12.12 42.87 -42.57
C ILE A 11 12.25 43.40 -41.14
N GLN A 12 11.20 44.08 -40.64
CA GLN A 12 11.06 44.34 -39.22
C GLN A 12 10.72 43.00 -38.57
N GLY A 13 11.76 42.35 -38.05
CA GLY A 13 11.63 41.34 -37.01
C GLY A 13 11.01 42.00 -35.79
N GLY A 14 9.68 41.98 -35.72
CA GLY A 14 8.96 42.21 -34.47
C GLY A 14 9.47 41.21 -33.43
N PRO A 15 9.57 41.59 -32.15
CA PRO A 15 9.99 40.67 -31.11
C PRO A 15 9.03 39.48 -31.15
N VAL A 16 9.58 38.29 -31.37
CA VAL A 16 8.88 37.03 -31.14
C VAL A 16 8.51 37.05 -29.66
N GLU A 17 7.28 37.46 -29.35
CA GLU A 17 6.69 37.22 -28.05
C GLU A 17 6.78 35.71 -27.85
N GLU A 18 7.70 35.28 -26.97
CA GLU A 18 7.67 33.96 -26.40
C GLU A 18 6.28 33.79 -25.77
N ARG A 19 5.34 33.22 -26.53
CA ARG A 19 4.10 32.69 -25.96
C ARG A 19 4.52 31.61 -25.00
N LYS A 20 4.72 31.99 -23.74
CA LYS A 20 4.76 31.07 -22.61
C LYS A 20 3.34 30.53 -22.47
N GLU A 21 2.99 29.58 -23.32
CA GLU A 21 1.84 28.70 -23.12
C GLU A 21 2.08 27.97 -21.81
N LYS A 22 1.64 28.60 -20.71
CA LYS A 22 1.70 27.98 -19.39
C LYS A 22 0.65 26.89 -19.40
N VAL A 23 1.09 25.65 -19.28
CA VAL A 23 0.20 24.52 -19.00
C VAL A 23 -0.60 24.89 -17.74
N PRO A 24 -1.94 24.91 -17.79
CA PRO A 24 -2.75 25.28 -16.64
C PRO A 24 -2.50 24.29 -15.50
N SER A 25 -2.58 24.77 -14.25
CA SER A 25 -2.40 23.92 -13.09
C SER A 25 -3.46 22.81 -13.07
N PRO A 26 -3.08 21.56 -12.76
CA PRO A 26 -4.03 20.46 -12.67
C PRO A 26 -5.04 20.75 -11.55
N HIS A 27 -6.33 20.49 -11.82
CA HIS A 27 -7.41 20.62 -10.86
C HIS A 27 -8.35 19.41 -10.95
N LEU A 28 -8.95 19.04 -9.83
CA LEU A 28 -9.90 17.93 -9.78
C LEU A 28 -11.23 18.37 -10.39
N SER A 29 -11.77 17.57 -11.32
CA SER A 29 -13.11 17.80 -11.85
C SER A 29 -14.17 17.65 -10.75
N GLN A 30 -15.15 18.56 -10.73
CA GLN A 30 -16.27 18.53 -9.77
C GLN A 30 -17.13 17.26 -9.91
N LEU A 31 -17.05 16.56 -11.03
CA LEU A 31 -17.77 15.30 -11.26
C LEU A 31 -17.11 14.10 -10.58
N VAL A 32 -15.88 14.24 -10.07
CA VAL A 32 -15.14 13.15 -9.44
C VAL A 32 -15.43 13.10 -7.94
N VAL A 33 -16.10 12.04 -7.51
CA VAL A 33 -16.40 11.79 -6.09
C VAL A 33 -15.33 10.88 -5.49
N LEU A 34 -14.55 11.41 -4.55
CA LEU A 34 -13.47 10.70 -3.87
C LEU A 34 -13.82 10.22 -2.45
N THR A 35 -15.06 10.42 -2.01
CA THR A 35 -15.49 10.16 -0.61
C THR A 35 -16.45 8.99 -0.47
N ALA A 36 -17.05 8.51 -1.56
CA ALA A 36 -18.05 7.45 -1.52
C ALA A 36 -17.41 6.07 -1.34
N SER A 37 -17.81 5.35 -0.29
CA SER A 37 -17.34 3.99 0.02
C SER A 37 -17.67 2.98 -1.08
N GLU A 38 -18.84 3.08 -1.71
CA GLU A 38 -19.31 2.19 -2.77
C GLU A 38 -18.37 2.16 -3.99
N THR A 39 -17.71 3.30 -4.26
CA THR A 39 -16.76 3.45 -5.38
C THR A 39 -15.31 3.26 -4.94
N LEU A 40 -15.09 2.73 -3.74
CA LEU A 40 -13.79 2.65 -3.08
C LEU A 40 -13.06 4.00 -3.12
N TYR A 41 -13.77 5.07 -2.76
CA TYR A 41 -13.20 6.42 -2.62
C TYR A 41 -12.59 6.94 -3.94
N GLY A 42 -13.29 6.68 -5.05
CA GLY A 42 -12.87 7.05 -6.40
C GLY A 42 -11.71 6.21 -6.93
N LEU A 43 -11.68 4.91 -6.60
CA LEU A 43 -10.58 4.02 -7.00
C LEU A 43 -10.37 4.01 -8.52
N ALA A 44 -11.45 3.99 -9.31
CA ALA A 44 -11.37 4.02 -10.77
C ALA A 44 -10.52 5.21 -11.28
N GLN A 45 -10.82 6.42 -10.83
CA GLN A 45 -10.11 7.63 -11.24
C GLN A 45 -8.67 7.63 -10.73
N ARG A 46 -8.44 7.14 -9.50
CA ARG A 46 -7.09 6.99 -8.93
C ARG A 46 -6.24 6.03 -9.75
N VAL A 47 -6.80 4.89 -10.18
CA VAL A 47 -6.09 3.90 -11.01
C VAL A 47 -5.78 4.48 -12.38
N VAL A 48 -6.75 5.09 -13.07
CA VAL A 48 -6.50 5.71 -14.39
C VAL A 48 -5.41 6.77 -14.28
N ALA A 49 -5.48 7.67 -13.29
CA ALA A 49 -4.47 8.70 -13.10
C ALA A 49 -3.09 8.13 -12.81
N THR A 50 -3.00 7.16 -11.88
CA THR A 50 -1.72 6.55 -11.48
C THR A 50 -1.09 5.78 -12.63
N GLU A 51 -1.84 4.91 -13.31
CA GLU A 51 -1.29 4.09 -14.38
C GLU A 51 -0.98 4.92 -15.63
N SER A 52 -1.71 6.01 -15.89
CA SER A 52 -1.34 6.95 -16.96
C SER A 52 0.01 7.60 -16.67
N LEU A 53 0.27 8.02 -15.44
CA LEU A 53 1.55 8.61 -15.04
C LEU A 53 2.69 7.59 -15.08
N VAL A 54 2.46 6.37 -14.59
CA VAL A 54 3.47 5.30 -14.64
C VAL A 54 3.77 4.90 -16.08
N PHE A 55 2.75 4.80 -16.95
CA PHE A 55 2.96 4.55 -18.36
C PHE A 55 3.79 5.66 -19.02
N LEU A 56 3.46 6.93 -18.78
CA LEU A 56 4.24 8.05 -19.30
C LEU A 56 5.69 8.00 -18.82
N ALA A 57 5.91 7.70 -17.54
CA ALA A 57 7.24 7.50 -16.97
C ALA A 57 8.04 6.43 -17.73
N GLU A 58 7.44 5.26 -17.96
CA GLU A 58 8.04 4.16 -18.71
C GLU A 58 8.33 4.54 -20.17
N GLN A 59 7.43 5.29 -20.82
CA GLN A 59 7.66 5.77 -22.19
C GLN A 59 8.83 6.76 -22.24
N PHE A 60 8.92 7.68 -21.28
CA PHE A 60 10.06 8.58 -21.19
C PHE A 60 11.36 7.81 -21.01
N GLU A 61 11.41 6.85 -20.09
CA GLU A 61 12.61 6.04 -19.84
C GLU A 61 13.03 5.27 -21.11
N SER A 62 12.07 4.68 -21.82
CA SER A 62 12.35 4.00 -23.11
C SER A 62 12.92 4.95 -24.18
N LEU A 63 12.60 6.24 -24.12
CA LEU A 63 13.08 7.25 -25.07
C LEU A 63 14.42 7.88 -24.67
N GLN A 64 14.96 7.54 -23.49
CA GLN A 64 16.15 8.18 -22.94
C GLN A 64 17.34 8.18 -23.90
N SER A 65 17.68 7.03 -24.49
CA SER A 65 18.82 6.90 -25.40
C SER A 65 18.70 7.78 -26.65
N HIS A 66 17.48 7.89 -27.18
CA HIS A 66 17.19 8.74 -28.34
C HIS A 66 17.27 10.22 -27.97
N LEU A 67 16.68 10.61 -26.84
CA LEU A 67 16.73 11.98 -26.35
C LEU A 67 18.17 12.40 -26.00
N ASP A 68 18.98 11.53 -25.42
CA ASP A 68 20.40 11.80 -25.13
C ASP A 68 21.24 12.04 -26.40
N THR A 69 20.85 11.44 -27.52
CA THR A 69 21.53 11.62 -28.82
C THR A 69 21.12 12.93 -29.48
N MET A 70 19.84 13.30 -29.39
CA MET A 70 19.29 14.48 -30.05
C MET A 70 19.49 15.78 -29.26
N MET A 71 19.68 15.68 -27.93
CA MET A 71 19.71 16.86 -27.07
C MET A 71 21.07 17.58 -27.10
N PRO A 72 21.07 18.94 -27.17
CA PRO A 72 22.28 19.74 -27.04
C PRO A 72 23.00 19.47 -25.71
N ALA A 73 24.33 19.49 -25.72
CA ALA A 73 25.16 19.20 -24.55
C ALA A 73 24.77 20.02 -23.30
N ALA A 74 24.39 21.30 -23.48
CA ALA A 74 23.97 22.19 -22.40
C ALA A 74 22.68 21.77 -21.68
N LYS A 75 21.83 20.93 -22.31
CA LYS A 75 20.54 20.50 -21.78
C LYS A 75 20.55 19.05 -21.27
N LYS A 76 21.64 18.30 -21.49
CA LYS A 76 21.79 16.91 -21.00
C LYS A 76 21.68 16.79 -19.48
N PRO A 77 22.27 17.68 -18.65
CA PRO A 77 22.11 17.59 -17.19
C PRO A 77 20.66 17.73 -16.73
N PHE A 78 19.86 18.57 -17.41
CA PHE A 78 18.44 18.73 -17.11
C PHE A 78 17.65 17.45 -17.40
N LEU A 79 17.94 16.81 -18.55
CA LEU A 79 17.31 15.55 -18.92
C LEU A 79 17.64 14.44 -17.91
N GLN A 80 18.90 14.31 -17.48
CA GLN A 80 19.31 13.36 -16.44
C GLN A 80 18.62 13.63 -15.10
N GLN A 81 18.51 14.90 -14.70
CA GLN A 81 17.77 15.28 -13.50
C GLN A 81 16.29 14.91 -13.61
N PHE A 82 15.66 15.15 -14.76
CA PHE A 82 14.27 14.80 -14.98
C PHE A 82 14.04 13.30 -14.79
N TYR A 83 14.85 12.43 -15.41
CA TYR A 83 14.76 10.97 -15.22
C TYR A 83 14.89 10.53 -13.77
N SER A 84 15.78 11.18 -12.99
CA SER A 84 15.91 10.87 -11.56
C SER A 84 14.67 11.25 -10.72
N GLN A 85 13.83 12.16 -11.23
CA GLN A 85 12.63 12.66 -10.55
C GLN A 85 11.34 11.96 -11.00
N VAL A 86 11.36 11.25 -12.13
CA VAL A 86 10.22 10.45 -12.59
C VAL A 86 10.01 9.30 -11.59
N SER A 87 9.02 9.44 -10.71
CA SER A 87 8.74 8.44 -9.69
C SER A 87 7.82 7.34 -10.23
N HIS A 88 8.33 6.12 -10.28
CA HIS A 88 7.55 4.93 -10.64
C HIS A 88 6.71 4.39 -9.47
N GLU A 89 6.92 4.88 -8.24
CA GLU A 89 6.32 4.33 -7.02
C GLU A 89 5.03 5.05 -6.56
N LEU A 90 4.21 5.54 -7.50
CA LEU A 90 2.96 6.23 -7.16
C LEU A 90 1.86 5.26 -6.67
N ARG A 91 1.91 3.98 -7.07
CA ARG A 91 0.88 2.98 -6.72
C ARG A 91 0.68 2.83 -5.22
N LYS A 92 1.78 2.71 -4.45
CA LYS A 92 1.74 2.49 -2.99
C LYS A 92 0.98 3.59 -2.24
N PRO A 93 1.37 4.88 -2.31
CA PRO A 93 0.67 5.94 -1.56
C PRO A 93 -0.77 6.15 -2.05
N ILE A 94 -1.05 6.01 -3.34
CA ILE A 94 -2.41 6.20 -3.87
C ILE A 94 -3.35 5.07 -3.44
N CYS A 95 -2.89 3.81 -3.52
CA CYS A 95 -3.67 2.66 -3.05
C CYS A 95 -3.89 2.68 -1.53
N TRP A 96 -2.92 3.21 -0.76
CA TRP A 96 -3.05 3.33 0.69
C TRP A 96 -4.27 4.17 1.10
N VAL A 97 -4.57 5.27 0.40
CA VAL A 97 -5.73 6.13 0.72
C VAL A 97 -7.05 5.35 0.67
N VAL A 98 -7.14 4.35 -0.21
CA VAL A 98 -8.32 3.48 -0.35
C VAL A 98 -8.26 2.34 0.66
N ALA A 99 -7.14 1.62 0.72
CA ALA A 99 -6.96 0.46 1.61
C ALA A 99 -7.04 0.82 3.09
N ALA A 100 -6.61 2.02 3.50
CA ALA A 100 -6.72 2.51 4.88
C ALA A 100 -8.18 2.66 5.36
N LYS A 101 -9.15 2.56 4.44
CA LYS A 101 -10.59 2.60 4.73
C LYS A 101 -11.26 1.24 4.60
N ALA A 102 -10.49 0.16 4.36
CA ALA A 102 -10.99 -1.20 4.23
C ALA A 102 -11.29 -1.87 5.59
N LEU A 103 -10.90 -1.25 6.70
CA LEU A 103 -11.14 -1.75 8.04
C LEU A 103 -11.37 -0.57 8.99
N ASP A 104 -12.39 -0.68 9.85
CA ASP A 104 -12.54 0.18 11.01
C ASP A 104 -11.61 -0.29 12.12
N TYR A 105 -10.44 0.34 12.20
CA TYR A 105 -9.38 0.02 13.16
C TYR A 105 -9.87 0.11 14.61
N GLU A 106 -10.56 1.18 14.97
CA GLU A 106 -11.01 1.43 16.35
C GLU A 106 -12.08 0.42 16.77
N GLN A 107 -13.07 0.19 15.90
CA GLN A 107 -14.12 -0.79 16.16
C GLN A 107 -13.55 -2.20 16.31
N MET A 108 -12.56 -2.56 15.50
CA MET A 108 -11.91 -3.87 15.58
C MET A 108 -11.17 -4.05 16.91
N LEU A 109 -10.42 -3.04 17.36
CA LEU A 109 -9.75 -3.08 18.67
C LEU A 109 -10.75 -3.20 19.83
N LEU A 110 -11.89 -2.52 19.75
CA LEU A 110 -12.96 -2.63 20.75
C LEU A 110 -13.53 -4.07 20.82
N LEU A 111 -13.75 -4.70 19.67
CA LEU A 111 -14.21 -6.10 19.62
C LEU A 111 -13.19 -7.05 20.25
N MET A 112 -11.90 -6.87 19.94
CA MET A 112 -10.82 -7.69 20.50
C MET A 112 -10.65 -7.48 22.01
N ALA A 113 -10.82 -6.25 22.50
CA ALA A 113 -10.73 -5.91 23.91
C ALA A 113 -11.87 -6.53 24.75
N ALA A 114 -13.03 -6.78 24.14
CA ALA A 114 -14.17 -7.43 24.78
C ALA A 114 -13.99 -8.94 24.97
N VAL A 115 -13.03 -9.57 24.28
CA VAL A 115 -12.75 -11.00 24.39
C VAL A 115 -12.05 -11.32 25.71
N LYS A 116 -12.51 -12.37 26.39
CA LYS A 116 -11.86 -12.88 27.60
C LYS A 116 -10.71 -13.82 27.23
N TRP A 117 -9.48 -13.34 27.43
CA TRP A 117 -8.26 -14.10 27.11
C TRP A 117 -7.70 -14.91 28.29
N ASP A 118 -8.26 -14.75 29.49
CA ASP A 118 -7.92 -15.56 30.67
C ASP A 118 -8.97 -16.66 30.87
N ILE A 119 -8.78 -17.75 30.13
CA ILE A 119 -9.70 -18.90 30.05
C ILE A 119 -9.00 -20.18 30.50
N ARG A 120 -9.78 -21.14 30.99
CA ARG A 120 -9.26 -22.44 31.45
C ARG A 120 -9.34 -23.54 30.39
N GLU A 121 -10.23 -23.37 29.40
CA GLU A 121 -10.47 -24.32 28.34
C GLU A 121 -10.68 -23.57 27.03
N ILE A 122 -10.12 -24.11 25.94
CA ILE A 122 -10.21 -23.52 24.61
C ILE A 122 -11.54 -23.92 23.99
N MET A 123 -12.29 -22.93 23.49
CA MET A 123 -13.47 -23.20 22.67
C MET A 123 -13.05 -23.66 21.27
N SER A 124 -13.81 -24.54 20.64
CA SER A 124 -13.49 -25.06 19.29
C SER A 124 -13.73 -24.05 18.15
N GLN A 125 -14.11 -22.82 18.47
CA GLN A 125 -14.50 -21.78 17.51
C GLN A 125 -13.66 -20.53 17.73
N HIS A 126 -13.43 -19.78 16.64
CA HIS A 126 -12.80 -18.48 16.66
C HIS A 126 -13.75 -17.40 17.18
N ASN A 127 -13.19 -16.28 17.61
CA ASN A 127 -13.94 -15.13 18.10
C ASN A 127 -14.61 -14.34 16.98
N VAL A 128 -15.76 -13.73 17.30
CA VAL A 128 -16.63 -13.00 16.36
C VAL A 128 -15.90 -11.90 15.58
N TYR A 129 -14.91 -11.24 16.18
CA TYR A 129 -14.16 -10.19 15.48
C TYR A 129 -13.43 -10.70 14.23
N VAL A 130 -13.07 -11.99 14.18
CA VAL A 130 -12.44 -12.61 13.01
C VAL A 130 -13.43 -12.65 11.84
N ASP A 131 -14.69 -13.01 12.10
CA ASP A 131 -15.73 -13.00 11.06
C ASP A 131 -16.06 -11.57 10.62
N VAL A 132 -16.11 -10.60 11.54
CA VAL A 132 -16.28 -9.18 11.19
C VAL A 132 -15.14 -8.71 10.27
N LEU A 133 -13.89 -9.01 10.63
CA LEU A 133 -12.71 -8.65 9.82
C LEU A 133 -12.76 -9.26 8.42
N LEU A 134 -13.17 -10.53 8.31
CA LEU A 134 -13.29 -11.21 7.02
C LEU A 134 -14.43 -10.64 6.18
N ASN A 135 -15.56 -10.31 6.79
CA ASN A 135 -16.69 -9.68 6.10
C ASN A 135 -16.29 -8.32 5.49
N GLU A 136 -15.49 -7.51 6.20
CA GLU A 136 -14.95 -6.26 5.66
C GLU A 136 -14.11 -6.50 4.39
N PHE A 137 -13.32 -7.57 4.38
CA PHE A 137 -12.50 -7.93 3.21
C PHE A 137 -13.30 -8.55 2.07
N GLU A 138 -14.35 -9.31 2.37
CA GLU A 138 -15.29 -9.81 1.35
C GLU A 138 -16.02 -8.65 0.67
N GLU A 139 -16.51 -7.70 1.45
CA GLU A 139 -17.18 -6.50 0.93
C GLU A 139 -16.22 -5.60 0.15
N PHE A 140 -14.98 -5.42 0.64
CA PHE A 140 -13.93 -4.74 -0.11
C PHE A 140 -13.66 -5.41 -1.47
N ASN A 141 -13.52 -6.73 -1.49
CA ASN A 141 -13.28 -7.50 -2.72
C ASN A 141 -14.45 -7.38 -3.72
N LYS A 142 -15.69 -7.41 -3.21
CA LYS A 142 -16.90 -7.22 -4.02
C LYS A 142 -16.89 -5.84 -4.69
N ARG A 143 -16.67 -4.77 -3.91
CA ARG A 143 -16.59 -3.40 -4.45
C ARG A 143 -15.43 -3.23 -5.43
N LEU A 144 -14.29 -3.90 -5.19
CA LEU A 144 -13.17 -3.91 -6.12
C LEU A 144 -13.56 -4.58 -7.45
N GLY A 145 -14.33 -5.66 -7.39
CA GLY A 145 -14.93 -6.30 -8.56
C GLY A 145 -15.88 -5.38 -9.33
N ASP A 146 -16.72 -4.61 -8.63
CA ASP A 146 -17.63 -3.64 -9.25
C ASP A 146 -16.88 -2.48 -9.91
N VAL A 147 -15.83 -1.95 -9.28
CA VAL A 147 -14.93 -0.96 -9.89
C VAL A 147 -14.25 -1.54 -11.15
N SER A 148 -13.82 -2.81 -11.08
CA SER A 148 -13.15 -3.49 -12.20
C SER A 148 -14.01 -3.65 -13.45
N ARG A 149 -15.35 -3.55 -13.32
CA ARG A 149 -16.28 -3.53 -14.46
C ARG A 149 -16.26 -2.20 -15.21
N HIS A 150 -15.88 -1.11 -14.54
CA HIS A 150 -15.85 0.23 -15.12
C HIS A 150 -14.47 0.58 -15.66
N VAL A 151 -13.41 0.20 -14.93
CA VAL A 151 -12.01 0.41 -15.32
C VAL A 151 -11.24 -0.86 -15.00
N ARG A 152 -10.42 -1.33 -15.96
CA ARG A 152 -9.52 -2.47 -15.72
C ARG A 152 -8.52 -2.11 -14.62
N VAL A 153 -8.62 -2.76 -13.46
CA VAL A 153 -7.63 -2.65 -12.39
C VAL A 153 -6.46 -3.59 -12.70
N PRO A 154 -5.23 -3.09 -12.93
CA PRO A 154 -4.09 -3.95 -13.20
C PRO A 154 -3.72 -4.80 -12.00
N LEU A 155 -3.16 -6.00 -12.24
CA LEU A 155 -2.71 -6.91 -11.19
C LEU A 155 -1.71 -6.24 -10.20
N PRO A 156 -0.73 -5.43 -10.64
CA PRO A 156 0.15 -4.71 -9.71
C PRO A 156 -0.59 -3.79 -8.73
N VAL A 157 -1.66 -3.13 -9.19
CA VAL A 157 -2.50 -2.27 -8.34
C VAL A 157 -3.31 -3.11 -7.36
N SER A 158 -3.94 -4.19 -7.83
CA SER A 158 -4.68 -5.12 -6.99
C SER A 158 -3.79 -5.71 -5.88
N ASN A 159 -2.57 -6.13 -6.23
CA ASN A 159 -1.60 -6.66 -5.28
C ASN A 159 -1.24 -5.61 -4.21
N VAL A 160 -0.99 -4.35 -4.60
CA VAL A 160 -0.67 -3.28 -3.65
C VAL A 160 -1.87 -2.94 -2.74
N LEU A 161 -3.09 -2.95 -3.26
CA LEU A 161 -4.30 -2.76 -2.44
C LEU A 161 -4.41 -3.85 -1.37
N TRP A 162 -4.31 -5.12 -1.78
CA TRP A 162 -4.37 -6.25 -0.86
C TRP A 162 -3.21 -6.25 0.13
N GLU A 163 -1.99 -5.94 -0.31
CA GLU A 163 -0.83 -5.77 0.56
C GLU A 163 -1.13 -4.77 1.69
N HIS A 164 -1.71 -3.61 1.35
CA HIS A 164 -2.07 -2.60 2.34
C HIS A 164 -3.20 -3.06 3.29
N CYS A 165 -4.27 -3.66 2.76
CA CYS A 165 -5.37 -4.17 3.57
C CYS A 165 -4.88 -5.24 4.57
N ILE A 166 -4.10 -6.19 4.09
CA ILE A 166 -3.51 -7.28 4.88
C ILE A 166 -2.58 -6.72 5.95
N ARG A 167 -1.74 -5.75 5.60
CA ARG A 167 -0.86 -5.07 6.57
C ARG A 167 -1.65 -4.35 7.65
N LEU A 168 -2.74 -3.68 7.28
CA LEU A 168 -3.62 -2.99 8.24
C LEU A 168 -4.27 -3.98 9.19
N ALA A 169 -4.83 -5.09 8.68
CA ALA A 169 -5.39 -6.14 9.52
C ALA A 169 -4.36 -6.76 10.46
N ASN A 170 -3.18 -7.13 9.94
CA ASN A 170 -2.09 -7.68 10.76
C ASN A 170 -1.66 -6.71 11.86
N ARG A 171 -1.54 -5.41 11.55
CA ARG A 171 -1.24 -4.38 12.55
C ARG A 171 -2.34 -4.30 13.62
N THR A 172 -3.61 -4.35 13.20
CA THR A 172 -4.75 -4.31 14.11
C THR A 172 -4.79 -5.52 15.05
N LEU A 173 -4.54 -6.72 14.51
CA LEU A 173 -4.49 -7.95 15.29
C LEU A 173 -3.32 -7.96 16.28
N VAL A 174 -2.14 -7.55 15.83
CA VAL A 174 -0.95 -7.43 16.68
C VAL A 174 -1.20 -6.45 17.82
N GLU A 175 -1.79 -5.29 17.53
CA GLU A 175 -2.16 -4.30 18.53
C GLU A 175 -3.19 -4.83 19.52
N GLY A 176 -4.26 -5.45 19.02
CA GLY A 176 -5.31 -6.02 19.86
C GLY A 176 -4.80 -7.11 20.80
N TYR A 177 -3.94 -8.00 20.32
CA TYR A 177 -3.28 -9.03 21.16
C TYR A 177 -2.24 -8.43 22.12
N GLY A 178 -1.48 -7.43 21.67
CA GLY A 178 -0.46 -6.75 22.49
C GLY A 178 -1.05 -6.01 23.69
N ASN A 179 -2.29 -5.51 23.57
CA ASN A 179 -3.02 -4.79 24.62
C ASN A 179 -3.69 -5.70 25.67
N VAL A 180 -3.60 -7.02 25.52
CA VAL A 180 -4.19 -7.96 26.48
C VAL A 180 -3.38 -8.00 27.78
N LYS A 181 -3.99 -7.55 28.89
CA LYS A 181 -3.35 -7.47 30.21
C LYS A 181 -3.19 -8.83 30.91
N LYS A 182 -4.17 -9.73 30.74
CA LYS A 182 -4.19 -11.07 31.35
C LYS A 182 -4.55 -12.10 30.28
N CYS A 183 -3.64 -13.04 30.02
CA CYS A 183 -3.81 -14.05 28.99
C CYS A 183 -3.27 -15.40 29.49
N SER A 184 -4.13 -16.41 29.50
CA SER A 184 -3.75 -17.79 29.87
C SER A 184 -3.04 -18.50 28.72
N THR A 185 -2.57 -19.73 28.95
CA THR A 185 -1.97 -20.54 27.87
C THR A 185 -3.02 -20.91 26.82
N GLU A 186 -4.22 -21.21 27.30
CA GLU A 186 -5.42 -21.50 26.52
C GLU A 186 -5.86 -20.26 25.75
N GLY A 187 -5.80 -19.07 26.37
CA GLY A 187 -6.05 -17.80 25.68
C GLY A 187 -5.09 -17.55 24.52
N ARG A 188 -3.78 -17.84 24.69
CA ARG A 188 -2.81 -17.74 23.59
C ARG A 188 -3.10 -18.73 22.46
N ALA A 189 -3.51 -19.95 22.81
CA ALA A 189 -3.91 -20.94 21.83
C ALA A 189 -5.20 -20.52 21.09
N LEU A 190 -6.14 -19.83 21.77
CA LEU A 190 -7.31 -19.23 21.13
C LEU A 190 -6.92 -18.10 20.17
N MET A 191 -6.01 -17.19 20.55
CA MET A 191 -5.48 -16.16 19.63
C MET A 191 -4.84 -16.77 18.38
N GLN A 192 -4.13 -17.90 18.56
CA GLN A 192 -3.53 -18.63 17.46
C GLN A 192 -4.61 -19.23 16.54
N LEU A 193 -5.66 -19.82 17.12
CA LEU A 193 -6.80 -20.34 16.38
C LEU A 193 -7.52 -19.23 15.59
N ASP A 194 -7.76 -18.07 16.21
CA ASP A 194 -8.35 -16.90 15.58
C ASP A 194 -7.53 -16.43 14.37
N PHE A 195 -6.22 -16.30 14.56
CA PHE A 195 -5.32 -15.89 13.49
C PHE A 195 -5.26 -16.92 12.36
N GLN A 196 -5.23 -18.21 12.68
CA GLN A 196 -5.27 -19.27 11.67
C GLN A 196 -6.56 -19.25 10.85
N GLN A 197 -7.72 -19.05 11.49
CA GLN A 197 -8.99 -18.93 10.78
C GLN A 197 -9.03 -17.72 9.85
N PHE A 198 -8.53 -16.58 10.33
CA PHE A 198 -8.36 -15.39 9.50
C PHE A 198 -7.49 -15.69 8.27
N LEU A 199 -6.30 -16.25 8.45
CA LEU A 199 -5.38 -16.58 7.34
C LEU A 199 -6.02 -17.54 6.33
N MET A 200 -6.59 -18.66 6.81
CA MET A 200 -7.15 -19.70 5.94
C MET A 200 -8.29 -19.17 5.06
N LYS A 201 -9.10 -18.25 5.57
CA LYS A 201 -10.18 -17.63 4.80
C LYS A 201 -9.66 -16.50 3.89
N LEU A 202 -8.71 -15.69 4.37
CA LEU A 202 -8.07 -14.63 3.58
C LEU A 202 -7.33 -15.18 2.34
N GLU A 203 -6.67 -16.34 2.46
CA GLU A 203 -6.00 -17.02 1.33
C GLU A 203 -6.98 -17.47 0.22
N LYS A 204 -8.27 -17.59 0.52
CA LYS A 204 -9.29 -17.89 -0.51
C LYS A 204 -9.77 -16.63 -1.21
N LEU A 205 -9.68 -15.48 -0.55
CA LEU A 205 -10.04 -14.18 -1.11
C LEU A 205 -8.89 -13.58 -1.92
N THR A 206 -7.64 -13.93 -1.59
CA THR A 206 -6.43 -13.37 -2.20
C THR A 206 -5.45 -14.47 -2.57
N ASP A 207 -4.79 -14.36 -3.73
CA ASP A 207 -3.73 -15.30 -4.13
C ASP A 207 -2.36 -14.97 -3.48
N MET A 208 -2.37 -14.26 -2.34
CA MET A 208 -1.22 -13.55 -1.76
C MET A 208 -0.61 -14.26 -0.52
N ARG A 209 -0.52 -15.59 -0.52
CA ARG A 209 -0.14 -16.39 0.67
C ARG A 209 1.20 -15.99 1.31
N HIS A 210 2.24 -15.81 0.49
CA HIS A 210 3.59 -15.49 0.98
C HIS A 210 3.70 -14.08 1.56
N SER A 211 2.88 -13.15 1.06
CA SER A 211 2.90 -11.74 1.48
C SER A 211 2.34 -11.59 2.90
N VAL A 212 1.26 -12.30 3.26
CA VAL A 212 0.60 -12.17 4.58
C VAL A 212 1.56 -12.51 5.72
N HIS A 213 2.31 -13.60 5.56
CA HIS A 213 3.22 -14.11 6.58
C HIS A 213 4.44 -13.19 6.80
N ASN A 214 5.06 -12.73 5.72
CA ASN A 214 6.19 -11.79 5.76
C ASN A 214 5.77 -10.41 6.29
N MET A 215 4.50 -10.04 6.10
CA MET A 215 3.95 -8.83 6.68
C MET A 215 3.72 -8.96 8.18
N CYS A 216 3.26 -10.10 8.67
CA CYS A 216 3.11 -10.30 10.10
C CYS A 216 4.47 -10.26 10.84
N THR A 217 5.50 -10.91 10.29
CA THR A 217 6.87 -10.84 10.85
C THR A 217 7.41 -9.41 10.85
N SER A 218 7.31 -8.69 9.73
CA SER A 218 7.79 -7.31 9.64
C SER A 218 7.03 -6.36 10.56
N VAL A 219 5.70 -6.48 10.67
CA VAL A 219 4.90 -5.70 11.63
C VAL A 219 5.37 -5.99 13.05
N CYS A 220 5.45 -7.27 13.45
CA CYS A 220 5.86 -7.64 14.80
C CYS A 220 7.26 -7.10 15.16
N LEU A 221 8.23 -7.12 14.23
CA LEU A 221 9.59 -6.64 14.47
C LEU A 221 9.75 -5.12 14.39
N SER A 222 8.80 -4.41 13.78
CA SER A 222 8.86 -2.94 13.60
C SER A 222 8.36 -2.14 14.81
N HIS A 223 7.53 -2.75 15.67
CA HIS A 223 6.94 -2.09 16.83
C HIS A 223 7.86 -2.15 18.05
N LYS A 224 8.66 -1.10 18.25
CA LYS A 224 9.59 -0.95 19.39
C LYS A 224 8.91 -0.70 20.74
N GLU A 225 7.60 -0.45 20.75
CA GLU A 225 6.83 -0.11 21.96
C GLU A 225 6.40 -1.34 22.76
N TYR A 226 6.47 -2.54 22.17
CA TYR A 226 6.14 -3.79 22.86
C TYR A 226 7.32 -4.32 23.68
N SER A 227 7.03 -4.81 24.87
CA SER A 227 8.01 -5.56 25.66
C SER A 227 8.46 -6.85 24.94
N MET A 228 9.67 -7.34 25.22
CA MET A 228 10.17 -8.62 24.67
C MET A 228 9.19 -9.78 24.91
N LYS A 229 8.50 -9.78 26.07
CA LYS A 229 7.48 -10.79 26.39
C LYS A 229 6.25 -10.69 25.48
N GLN A 230 5.80 -9.48 25.17
CA GLN A 230 4.71 -9.26 24.21
C GLN A 230 5.14 -9.67 22.80
N LEU A 231 6.35 -9.30 22.37
CA LEU A 231 6.89 -9.70 21.06
C LEU A 231 7.05 -11.21 20.91
N ALA A 232 7.61 -11.88 21.91
CA ALA A 232 7.74 -13.34 21.92
C ALA A 232 6.35 -14.02 21.88
N ASN A 233 5.38 -13.50 22.63
CA ASN A 233 4.00 -14.02 22.58
C ASN A 233 3.35 -13.82 21.21
N LEU A 234 3.55 -12.67 20.56
CA LEU A 234 3.05 -12.39 19.22
C LEU A 234 3.69 -13.30 18.17
N VAL A 235 5.00 -13.54 18.24
CA VAL A 235 5.68 -14.54 17.39
C VAL A 235 5.08 -15.92 17.60
N HIS A 236 4.77 -16.28 18.85
CA HIS A 236 4.14 -17.56 19.14
C HIS A 236 2.70 -17.66 18.60
N VAL A 237 1.91 -16.61 18.72
CA VAL A 237 0.52 -16.58 18.24
C VAL A 237 0.46 -16.57 16.71
N CYS A 238 1.22 -15.69 16.08
CA CYS A 238 1.06 -15.43 14.65
C CYS A 238 1.91 -16.34 13.74
N LEU A 239 3.00 -16.92 14.24
CA LEU A 239 3.99 -17.59 13.38
C LEU A 239 4.21 -19.08 13.69
N SER A 240 3.80 -19.57 14.87
CA SER A 240 4.18 -20.91 15.36
C SER A 240 3.83 -22.08 14.46
N SER A 241 2.74 -22.01 13.69
CA SER A 241 2.28 -23.11 12.82
C SER A 241 2.91 -23.11 11.43
N HIS A 242 3.57 -22.03 11.02
CA HIS A 242 3.95 -21.82 9.61
C HIS A 242 5.45 -21.60 9.39
N ILE A 243 6.22 -21.33 10.44
CA ILE A 243 7.69 -21.29 10.36
C ILE A 243 8.32 -22.52 11.00
N ASN A 244 9.42 -23.00 10.41
CA ASN A 244 10.19 -24.08 10.99
C ASN A 244 10.80 -23.65 12.34
N LYS A 245 11.11 -24.65 13.20
CA LYS A 245 11.63 -24.41 14.56
C LYS A 245 12.87 -23.51 14.56
N ASN A 246 13.72 -23.61 13.53
CA ASN A 246 14.96 -22.83 13.40
C ASN A 246 14.68 -21.35 13.07
N ALA A 247 13.77 -21.06 12.15
CA ALA A 247 13.35 -19.71 11.80
C ALA A 247 12.67 -19.02 13.00
N ARG A 248 11.84 -19.76 13.74
CA ARG A 248 11.26 -19.27 15.00
C ARG A 248 12.33 -18.93 16.03
N HIS A 249 13.31 -19.80 16.21
CA HIS A 249 14.39 -19.58 17.16
C HIS A 249 15.24 -18.36 16.77
N LYS A 250 15.52 -18.16 15.48
CA LYS A 250 16.19 -16.96 14.97
C LYS A 250 15.41 -15.67 15.22
N LEU A 251 14.08 -15.69 15.07
CA LEU A 251 13.24 -14.52 15.35
C LEU A 251 13.20 -14.19 16.84
N LEU A 252 13.06 -15.19 17.70
CA LEU A 252 13.12 -14.99 19.16
C LEU A 252 14.50 -14.45 19.58
N ALA A 253 15.59 -14.99 19.03
CA ALA A 253 16.94 -14.48 19.27
C ALA A 253 17.13 -13.04 18.78
N ALA A 254 16.56 -12.69 17.61
CA ALA A 254 16.59 -11.32 17.11
C ALA A 254 15.81 -10.35 18.01
N ILE A 255 14.71 -10.79 18.64
CA ILE A 255 13.97 -10.01 19.64
C ILE A 255 14.82 -9.78 20.89
N ASP A 256 15.52 -10.81 21.38
CA ASP A 256 16.42 -10.70 22.52
C ASP A 256 17.61 -9.76 22.25
N ASP A 257 18.11 -9.71 21.00
CA ASP A 257 19.21 -8.83 20.60
C ASP A 257 18.79 -7.36 20.40
N ILE A 258 17.50 -7.04 20.23
CA ILE A 258 17.00 -5.64 20.11
C ILE A 258 17.23 -4.84 21.40
N ASP A 259 17.24 -5.49 22.56
CA ASP A 259 17.43 -4.85 23.88
C ASP A 259 18.88 -4.86 24.36
N ARG A 260 19.80 -5.54 23.65
CA ARG A 260 21.22 -5.49 24.02
C ARG A 260 21.75 -4.07 23.77
N PRO A 261 22.28 -3.38 24.80
CA PRO A 261 22.93 -2.10 24.57
C PRO A 261 24.05 -2.32 23.57
N LYS A 262 23.98 -1.60 22.44
CA LYS A 262 25.07 -1.56 21.46
C LYS A 262 26.32 -1.10 22.21
N ARG A 263 27.26 -2.02 22.43
CA ARG A 263 28.59 -1.69 22.94
C ARG A 263 29.38 -0.93 21.89
#